data_AF-A0A1I2HF21-F1
#
_entry.id   AF-A0A1I2HF21-F1
#
_cell.length_a   1.000
_cell.length_b   1.000
_cell.length_c   1.000
_cell.angle_alpha   90.00
_cell.angle_beta   90.00
_cell.angle_gamma   90.00
#
_symmetry.space_group_name_H-M   'P 1'
#
loop_
_entity.id
_entity.type
_entity.pdbx_description
1 polymer ?
#
loop_
_entity_poly.entity_id
_entity_poly.type
_entity_poly.pdbx_seq_one_letter_code
_entity_poly.pdbx_strand_id
1 'polypeptide(L)'
;MRAVQGMAAFERIHLIVMDSVGIGEAPDAAAFGDYGVHTLSHIAREQGGLNMPNMAVLGLSNIEPIAGGPARKVIGNKAASGTEIIEELGEEHVKTGALIVYTSADSVLQIAAHEDIVPLKELYDICEYCREITLEDPYMLGRIIARPFVGEIGHFKRTANRHDYALKPFQPTVMNTLKDAGLAVISFGKIADIFDGEGATKAVRTVSNEDGMDSVKLPDHETSFLPSLNEPINESTN
;
A
#
# COMPACT_ATOMS: atom_id res chain seq x y z
N MET A 1 -8.52 -34.02 4.87
CA MET A 1 -8.35 -32.75 4.11
C MET A 1 -7.07 -32.10 4.62
N ARG A 2 -6.03 -31.96 3.78
CA ARG A 2 -4.78 -31.27 4.14
C ARG A 2 -4.96 -29.78 3.84
N ALA A 3 -4.78 -28.92 4.83
CA ALA A 3 -4.73 -27.48 4.64
C ALA A 3 -3.47 -27.15 3.82
N VAL A 4 -3.61 -26.36 2.75
CA VAL A 4 -2.48 -25.80 2.02
C VAL A 4 -2.01 -24.59 2.82
N GLN A 5 -0.88 -24.75 3.51
CA GLN A 5 -0.22 -23.69 4.27
C GLN A 5 0.49 -22.79 3.26
N GLY A 6 -0.11 -21.64 2.92
CA GLY A 6 0.51 -20.65 2.04
C GLY A 6 1.64 -19.93 2.78
N MET A 7 2.81 -19.82 2.16
CA MET A 7 3.93 -19.03 2.68
C MET A 7 3.54 -17.54 2.73
N ALA A 8 3.94 -16.84 3.79
CA ALA A 8 3.74 -15.40 3.91
C ALA A 8 4.51 -14.65 2.82
N ALA A 9 3.88 -13.65 2.19
CA ALA A 9 4.51 -12.84 1.12
C ALA A 9 5.68 -11.98 1.64
N PHE A 10 5.61 -11.58 2.91
CA PHE A 10 6.65 -10.83 3.60
C PHE A 10 6.91 -11.46 4.96
N GLU A 11 8.19 -11.56 5.33
CA GLU A 11 8.59 -12.03 6.66
C GLU A 11 8.30 -10.98 7.75
N ARG A 12 8.29 -9.69 7.38
CA ARG A 12 8.09 -8.54 8.27
C ARG A 12 7.32 -7.43 7.56
N ILE A 13 6.47 -6.73 8.30
CA ILE A 13 5.77 -5.52 7.85
C ILE A 13 6.06 -4.41 8.85
N HIS A 14 6.50 -3.26 8.36
CA HIS A 14 6.70 -2.06 9.17
C HIS A 14 5.61 -1.05 8.80
N LEU A 15 4.62 -0.90 9.69
CA LEU A 15 3.56 0.10 9.54
C LEU A 15 3.95 1.36 10.30
N ILE A 16 4.00 2.50 9.60
CA ILE A 16 4.30 3.81 10.19
C ILE A 16 3.07 4.69 10.08
N VAL A 17 2.56 5.15 11.22
CA VAL A 17 1.45 6.11 11.29
C VAL A 17 2.06 7.50 11.54
N MET A 18 1.89 8.41 10.58
CA MET A 18 2.25 9.81 10.75
C MET A 18 1.04 10.55 11.36
N ASP A 19 1.01 10.64 12.69
CA ASP A 19 -0.11 11.20 13.42
C ASP A 19 -0.47 12.62 12.93
N SER A 20 -1.75 12.86 12.66
CA SER A 20 -2.35 14.11 12.15
C SER A 20 -1.94 14.58 10.73
N VAL A 21 -1.15 13.82 9.98
CA VAL A 21 -0.74 14.20 8.61
C VAL A 21 -1.88 13.95 7.60
N GLY A 22 -2.85 14.87 7.59
CA GLY A 22 -4.01 14.83 6.69
C GLY A 22 -3.72 15.30 5.25
N ILE A 23 -4.39 14.69 4.27
CA ILE A 23 -4.22 14.96 2.84
C ILE A 23 -5.48 15.56 2.18
N GLY A 24 -6.33 16.21 2.97
CA GLY A 24 -7.56 16.83 2.49
C GLY A 24 -8.69 16.63 3.48
N GLU A 25 -9.81 17.29 3.25
CA GLU A 25 -11.01 17.11 4.06
C GLU A 25 -11.71 15.79 3.68
N ALA A 26 -12.30 15.12 4.68
CA ALA A 26 -13.16 13.98 4.44
C ALA A 26 -14.53 14.42 3.87
N PRO A 27 -15.28 13.55 3.15
CA PRO A 27 -16.60 13.89 2.61
C PRO A 27 -17.62 14.40 3.65
N ASP A 28 -17.45 14.04 4.92
CA ASP A 28 -18.29 14.41 6.05
C ASP A 28 -17.70 15.52 6.93
N ALA A 29 -16.60 16.16 6.52
CA ALA A 29 -15.89 17.18 7.33
C ALA A 29 -16.81 18.33 7.79
N ALA A 30 -17.81 18.70 6.99
CA ALA A 30 -18.80 19.72 7.36
C ALA A 30 -19.57 19.38 8.65
N ALA A 31 -19.82 18.09 8.93
CA ALA A 31 -20.50 17.65 10.15
C ALA A 31 -19.65 17.86 11.41
N PHE A 32 -18.33 17.98 11.24
CA PHE A 32 -17.35 18.17 12.32
C PHE A 32 -16.84 19.61 12.42
N GLY A 33 -17.31 20.51 11.55
CA GLY A 33 -16.84 21.90 11.49
C GLY A 33 -15.48 22.07 10.80
N ASP A 34 -15.02 21.03 10.10
CA ASP A 34 -13.70 20.94 9.46
C ASP A 34 -13.74 21.26 7.96
N TYR A 35 -14.69 22.09 7.53
CA TYR A 35 -14.82 22.42 6.10
C TYR A 35 -13.57 23.16 5.57
N GLY A 36 -13.03 22.68 4.46
CA GLY A 36 -11.87 23.22 3.75
C GLY A 36 -10.52 22.93 4.41
N VAL A 37 -10.45 22.02 5.40
CA VAL A 37 -9.17 21.66 6.02
C VAL A 37 -8.31 20.83 5.07
N HIS A 38 -7.04 21.19 4.93
CA HIS A 38 -6.10 20.42 4.15
C HIS A 38 -4.67 20.57 4.71
N THR A 39 -4.30 19.70 5.65
CA THR A 39 -3.04 19.82 6.41
C THR A 39 -1.81 19.93 5.52
N LEU A 40 -1.54 18.92 4.67
CA LEU A 40 -0.35 18.93 3.81
C LEU A 40 -0.31 20.09 2.83
N SER A 41 -1.41 20.41 2.14
CA SER A 41 -1.45 21.52 1.18
C SER A 41 -1.32 22.90 1.84
N HIS A 42 -1.91 23.10 3.03
CA HIS A 42 -1.73 24.33 3.79
C HIS A 42 -0.28 24.51 4.24
N ILE A 43 0.35 23.45 4.76
CA ILE A 43 1.77 23.49 5.12
C ILE A 43 2.63 23.77 3.88
N ALA A 44 2.39 23.07 2.77
CA ALA A 44 3.14 23.28 1.53
C ALA A 44 3.03 24.72 1.03
N ARG A 45 1.83 25.31 1.06
CA ARG A 45 1.62 26.70 0.66
C ARG A 45 2.40 27.67 1.53
N GLU A 46 2.34 27.52 2.85
CA GLU A 46 3.03 28.41 3.80
C GLU A 46 4.56 28.27 3.73
N GLN A 47 5.07 27.08 3.41
CA GLN A 47 6.51 26.82 3.30
C GLN A 47 7.08 27.09 1.89
N GLY A 48 6.25 27.51 0.92
CA GLY A 48 6.68 27.70 -0.47
C GLY A 48 6.98 26.39 -1.21
N GLY A 49 6.40 25.28 -0.73
CA GLY A 49 6.60 23.91 -1.19
C GLY A 49 7.06 22.99 -0.06
N LEU A 50 6.80 21.68 -0.18
CA LEU A 50 7.33 20.66 0.72
C LEU A 50 8.54 19.96 0.10
N ASN A 51 9.68 19.95 0.79
CA ASN A 51 10.85 19.17 0.38
C ASN A 51 10.81 17.77 1.02
N MET A 52 10.04 16.86 0.44
CA MET A 52 9.89 15.48 0.92
C MET A 52 10.21 14.47 -0.19
N PRO A 53 11.46 14.45 -0.70
CA PRO A 53 11.81 13.72 -1.92
C PRO A 53 11.59 12.21 -1.78
N ASN A 54 11.85 11.64 -0.60
CA ASN A 54 11.63 10.21 -0.36
C ASN A 54 10.13 9.86 -0.36
N MET A 55 9.28 10.72 0.20
CA MET A 55 7.82 10.50 0.21
C MET A 55 7.21 10.72 -1.16
N ALA A 56 7.77 11.65 -1.95
CA ALA A 56 7.40 11.82 -3.35
C ALA A 56 7.74 10.56 -4.17
N VAL A 57 8.92 9.95 -3.95
CA VAL A 57 9.29 8.66 -4.57
C VAL A 57 8.35 7.53 -4.14
N LEU A 58 7.88 7.55 -2.89
CA LEU A 58 6.86 6.63 -2.38
C LEU A 58 5.43 6.94 -2.88
N GLY A 59 5.25 7.99 -3.68
CA GLY A 59 3.99 8.30 -4.35
C GLY A 59 3.07 9.28 -3.62
N LEU A 60 3.54 10.02 -2.61
CA LEU A 60 2.70 10.98 -1.87
C LEU A 60 1.98 11.99 -2.79
N SER A 61 2.65 12.48 -3.84
CA SER A 61 2.07 13.42 -4.80
C SER A 61 1.13 12.77 -5.82
N ASN A 62 1.03 11.45 -5.83
CA ASN A 62 0.05 10.71 -6.63
C ASN A 62 -1.31 10.59 -5.90
N ILE A 63 -1.33 10.77 -4.58
CA ILE A 63 -2.53 10.72 -3.74
C ILE A 63 -3.34 12.01 -3.92
N GLU A 64 -2.67 13.15 -3.76
CA GLU A 64 -3.21 14.49 -4.00
C GLU A 64 -2.09 15.35 -4.60
N PRO A 65 -2.35 16.14 -5.65
CA PRO A 65 -1.37 17.07 -6.22
C PRO A 65 -1.00 18.20 -5.25
N ILE A 66 -0.13 17.89 -4.29
CA ILE A 66 0.48 18.87 -3.40
C ILE A 66 1.60 19.56 -4.17
N ALA A 67 1.64 20.90 -4.15
CA ALA A 67 2.67 21.69 -4.82
C ALA A 67 4.08 21.19 -4.43
N GLY A 68 4.76 20.49 -5.36
CA GLY A 68 6.13 20.01 -5.18
C GLY A 68 6.47 18.56 -5.56
N GLY A 69 5.58 17.74 -6.15
CA GLY A 69 5.98 16.40 -6.65
C GLY A 69 5.29 15.96 -7.95
N PRO A 70 5.88 15.00 -8.70
CA PRO A 70 5.42 14.65 -10.04
C PRO A 70 4.21 13.71 -9.98
N ALA A 71 3.04 14.18 -10.45
CA ALA A 71 1.89 13.33 -10.70
C ALA A 71 1.88 12.85 -12.18
N ARG A 72 1.74 11.54 -12.39
CA ARG A 72 1.50 10.97 -13.73
C ARG A 72 0.02 11.12 -14.08
N LYS A 73 -0.29 11.58 -15.30
CA LYS A 73 -1.67 11.65 -15.79
C LYS A 73 -2.28 10.25 -15.92
N VAL A 74 -3.61 10.14 -15.96
CA VAL A 74 -4.32 8.89 -16.25
C VAL A 74 -4.95 8.96 -17.64
N ILE A 75 -4.82 7.89 -18.42
CA ILE A 75 -5.40 7.72 -19.75
C ILE A 75 -6.15 6.37 -19.85
N GLY A 76 -7.07 6.25 -20.80
CA GLY A 76 -7.94 5.08 -20.98
C GLY A 76 -9.29 5.25 -20.28
N ASN A 77 -9.41 4.80 -19.04
CA ASN A 77 -10.61 4.81 -18.21
C ASN A 77 -11.86 4.24 -18.91
N LYS A 78 -11.72 3.06 -19.51
CA LYS A 78 -12.81 2.36 -20.22
C LYS A 78 -12.70 0.85 -20.08
N ALA A 79 -13.77 0.13 -20.40
CA ALA A 79 -13.73 -1.32 -20.55
C ALA A 79 -12.98 -1.67 -21.84
N ALA A 80 -11.94 -2.51 -21.74
CA ALA A 80 -11.14 -2.93 -22.89
C ALA A 80 -10.40 -4.24 -22.59
N SER A 81 -9.98 -4.94 -23.65
CA SER A 81 -9.02 -6.03 -23.47
C SER A 81 -7.62 -5.46 -23.20
N GLY A 82 -6.80 -6.19 -22.43
CA GLY A 82 -5.45 -5.73 -22.09
C GLY A 82 -4.53 -5.60 -23.31
N THR A 83 -4.78 -6.34 -24.39
CA THR A 83 -4.00 -6.20 -25.64
C THR A 83 -4.41 -4.94 -26.39
N GLU A 84 -5.72 -4.74 -26.57
CA GLU A 84 -6.31 -3.61 -27.28
C GLU A 84 -5.93 -2.27 -26.65
N ILE A 85 -6.06 -2.14 -25.32
CA ILE A 85 -5.79 -0.86 -24.65
C ILE A 85 -4.31 -0.48 -24.66
N ILE A 86 -3.40 -1.46 -24.67
CA ILE A 86 -1.96 -1.23 -24.77
C ILE A 86 -1.56 -0.88 -26.20
N GLU A 87 -2.19 -1.52 -27.20
CA GLU A 87 -2.01 -1.16 -28.61
C GLU A 87 -2.49 0.26 -28.89
N GLU A 88 -3.62 0.67 -28.30
CA GLU A 88 -4.20 2.00 -28.45
C GLU A 88 -3.40 3.10 -27.72
N LEU A 89 -3.01 2.86 -26.45
CA LEU A 89 -2.50 3.91 -25.56
C LEU A 89 -1.04 3.75 -25.14
N GLY A 90 -0.38 2.65 -25.52
CA GLY A 90 1.01 2.36 -25.15
C GLY A 90 1.98 3.43 -25.63
N GLU A 91 1.77 3.98 -26.83
CA GLU A 91 2.62 5.06 -27.36
C GLU A 91 2.48 6.35 -26.54
N GLU A 92 1.26 6.74 -26.19
CA GLU A 92 1.03 7.94 -25.36
C GLU A 92 1.61 7.76 -23.96
N HIS A 93 1.43 6.58 -23.36
CA HIS A 93 2.06 6.22 -22.09
C HIS A 93 3.58 6.37 -22.14
N VAL A 94 4.25 5.80 -23.14
CA VAL A 94 5.72 5.86 -23.27
C VAL A 94 6.21 7.30 -23.42
N LYS A 95 5.47 8.15 -24.14
CA LYS A 95 5.84 9.55 -24.36
C LYS A 95 5.61 10.45 -23.15
N THR A 96 4.59 10.17 -22.35
CA THR A 96 4.10 11.10 -21.32
C THR A 96 4.31 10.61 -19.90
N GLY A 97 4.56 9.31 -19.72
CA GLY A 97 4.55 8.64 -18.43
C GLY A 97 3.16 8.49 -17.81
N ALA A 98 2.07 8.75 -18.54
CA ALA A 98 0.70 8.67 -18.04
C ALA A 98 0.24 7.22 -17.83
N LEU A 99 -0.36 6.87 -16.70
CA LEU A 99 -0.83 5.51 -16.40
C LEU A 99 -2.04 5.13 -17.27
N ILE A 100 -2.02 3.91 -17.82
CA ILE A 100 -3.16 3.36 -18.56
C ILE A 100 -4.06 2.63 -17.57
N VAL A 101 -5.21 3.19 -17.26
CA VAL A 101 -6.20 2.59 -16.35
C VAL A 101 -7.37 2.07 -17.16
N TYR A 102 -7.81 0.84 -16.91
CA TYR A 102 -8.92 0.22 -17.64
C TYR A 102 -9.63 -0.85 -16.81
N THR A 103 -10.81 -1.27 -17.25
CA THR A 103 -11.63 -2.29 -16.57
C THR A 103 -12.07 -3.40 -17.53
N SER A 104 -12.75 -4.42 -17.02
CA SER A 104 -13.40 -5.48 -17.79
C SER A 104 -14.90 -5.51 -17.48
N ALA A 105 -15.59 -6.61 -17.82
CA ALA A 105 -16.97 -6.84 -17.40
C ALA A 105 -17.10 -7.22 -15.91
N ASP A 106 -15.99 -7.58 -15.26
CA ASP A 106 -15.94 -7.90 -13.83
C ASP A 106 -15.62 -6.65 -13.00
N SER A 107 -15.89 -6.68 -11.70
CA SER A 107 -15.51 -5.62 -10.74
C SER A 107 -13.99 -5.61 -10.50
N VAL A 108 -13.24 -5.10 -11.48
CA VAL A 108 -11.78 -4.99 -11.43
C VAL A 108 -11.30 -3.63 -11.96
N LEU A 109 -10.20 -3.14 -11.41
CA LEU A 109 -9.43 -2.04 -11.98
C LEU A 109 -8.04 -2.56 -12.35
N GLN A 110 -7.62 -2.29 -13.57
CA GLN A 110 -6.35 -2.76 -14.13
C GLN A 110 -5.49 -1.55 -14.49
N ILE A 111 -4.21 -1.60 -14.12
CA ILE A 111 -3.26 -0.51 -14.37
C ILE A 111 -2.12 -1.07 -15.22
N ALA A 112 -2.00 -0.60 -16.45
CA ALA A 112 -0.93 -0.97 -17.37
C ALA A 112 0.13 0.15 -17.46
N ALA A 113 1.39 -0.26 -17.40
CA ALA A 113 2.52 0.64 -17.56
C ALA A 113 3.72 -0.09 -18.17
N HIS A 114 4.49 0.62 -18.97
CA HIS A 114 5.72 0.12 -19.57
C HIS A 114 6.82 0.09 -18.50
N GLU A 115 7.52 -1.04 -18.36
CA GLU A 115 8.47 -1.25 -17.25
C GLU A 115 9.65 -0.24 -17.25
N ASP A 116 10.07 0.22 -18.44
CA ASP A 116 11.13 1.23 -18.57
C ASP A 116 10.68 2.67 -18.23
N ILE A 117 9.36 2.90 -18.11
CA ILE A 117 8.77 4.23 -17.90
C ILE A 117 8.23 4.37 -16.48
N VAL A 118 7.60 3.30 -15.99
CA VAL A 118 7.13 3.15 -14.62
C VAL A 118 7.73 1.84 -14.09
N PRO A 119 8.78 1.91 -13.25
CA PRO A 119 9.39 0.72 -12.66
C PRO A 119 8.34 -0.14 -11.95
N LEU A 120 8.52 -1.46 -11.97
CA LEU A 120 7.57 -2.41 -11.37
C LEU A 120 7.21 -2.09 -9.93
N LYS A 121 8.20 -1.68 -9.12
CA LYS A 121 7.95 -1.27 -7.74
C LYS A 121 6.95 -0.12 -7.67
N GLU A 122 7.14 0.92 -8.48
CA GLU A 122 6.23 2.06 -8.55
C GLU A 122 4.82 1.61 -9.00
N LEU A 123 4.73 0.73 -10.01
CA LEU A 123 3.44 0.19 -10.49
C LEU A 123 2.71 -0.62 -9.40
N TYR A 124 3.44 -1.38 -8.59
CA TYR A 124 2.87 -2.14 -7.48
C TYR A 124 2.43 -1.23 -6.33
N ASP A 125 3.27 -0.27 -5.93
CA ASP A 125 2.92 0.74 -4.92
C ASP A 125 1.63 1.49 -5.33
N ILE A 126 1.47 1.82 -6.62
CA ILE A 126 0.25 2.43 -7.17
C ILE A 126 -0.96 1.49 -7.05
N CYS A 127 -0.79 0.19 -7.36
CA CYS A 127 -1.89 -0.77 -7.28
C CYS A 127 -2.33 -1.04 -5.83
N GLU A 128 -1.40 -1.02 -4.88
CA GLU A 128 -1.68 -1.11 -3.44
C GLU A 128 -2.48 0.10 -2.98
N TYR A 129 -2.05 1.31 -3.33
CA TYR A 129 -2.82 2.52 -3.04
C TYR A 129 -4.23 2.47 -3.65
N CYS A 130 -4.36 2.08 -4.93
CA CYS A 130 -5.67 1.89 -5.56
C CYS A 130 -6.52 0.84 -4.85
N ARG A 131 -5.92 -0.19 -4.24
CA ARG A 131 -6.65 -1.19 -3.46
C ARG A 131 -7.21 -0.59 -2.19
N GLU A 132 -6.42 0.20 -1.46
CA GLU A 132 -6.83 0.85 -0.21
C GLU A 132 -8.04 1.77 -0.41
N ILE A 133 -8.03 2.59 -1.45
CA ILE A 133 -9.10 3.56 -1.71
C ILE A 133 -10.35 2.95 -2.37
N THR A 134 -10.33 1.65 -2.70
CA THR A 134 -11.46 0.95 -3.37
C THR A 134 -12.06 -0.15 -2.50
N LEU A 135 -11.80 -0.14 -1.18
CA LEU A 135 -12.33 -1.14 -0.24
C LEU A 135 -13.80 -0.91 0.13
N GLU A 136 -14.34 0.29 -0.10
CA GLU A 136 -15.66 0.72 0.36
C GLU A 136 -16.53 1.26 -0.79
N ASP A 137 -17.85 1.30 -0.56
CA ASP A 137 -18.79 1.93 -1.48
C ASP A 137 -18.52 3.45 -1.60
N PRO A 138 -18.77 4.09 -2.76
CA PRO A 138 -19.40 3.55 -3.98
C PRO A 138 -18.41 2.88 -4.95
N TYR A 139 -17.12 2.84 -4.62
CA TYR A 139 -16.04 2.39 -5.52
C TYR A 139 -15.47 1.03 -5.11
N MET A 140 -16.31 0.20 -4.48
CA MET A 140 -15.89 -1.12 -4.01
C MET A 140 -15.53 -2.02 -5.19
N LEU A 141 -14.23 -2.30 -5.33
CA LEU A 141 -13.73 -3.17 -6.40
C LEU A 141 -13.39 -4.55 -5.87
N GLY A 142 -13.73 -5.59 -6.63
CA GLY A 142 -13.37 -6.97 -6.30
C GLY A 142 -11.85 -7.21 -6.38
N ARG A 143 -11.17 -6.51 -7.29
CA ARG A 143 -9.72 -6.69 -7.49
C ARG A 143 -9.02 -5.51 -8.16
N ILE A 144 -7.80 -5.21 -7.73
CA ILE A 144 -6.85 -4.37 -8.49
C ILE A 144 -5.80 -5.27 -9.15
N ILE A 145 -5.43 -5.00 -10.41
CA ILE A 145 -4.47 -5.82 -11.17
C ILE A 145 -3.39 -4.95 -11.83
N ALA A 146 -2.13 -5.20 -11.46
CA ALA A 146 -0.97 -4.64 -12.14
C ALA A 146 -0.74 -5.35 -13.48
N ARG A 147 -0.55 -4.58 -14.57
CA ARG A 147 -0.41 -5.06 -15.95
C ARG A 147 0.82 -4.48 -16.64
N PRO A 148 2.03 -4.81 -16.16
CA PRO A 148 3.24 -4.34 -16.81
C PRO A 148 3.39 -4.88 -18.23
N PHE A 149 4.01 -4.08 -19.09
CA PHE A 149 4.35 -4.43 -20.46
C PHE A 149 5.73 -3.90 -20.87
N VAL A 150 6.27 -4.46 -21.94
CA VAL A 150 7.55 -4.09 -22.55
C VAL A 150 7.41 -4.05 -24.08
N GLY A 151 8.40 -3.52 -24.77
CA GLY A 151 8.49 -3.53 -26.23
C GLY A 151 8.61 -2.13 -26.81
N GLU A 152 8.51 -2.02 -28.13
CA GLU A 152 8.61 -0.75 -28.84
C GLU A 152 7.24 -0.28 -29.32
N ILE A 153 7.12 1.01 -29.68
CA ILE A 153 5.89 1.58 -30.25
C ILE A 153 5.48 0.76 -31.47
N GLY A 154 4.25 0.21 -31.44
CA GLY A 154 3.70 -0.69 -32.46
C GLY A 154 3.91 -2.18 -32.18
N HIS A 155 4.76 -2.55 -31.21
CA HIS A 155 5.07 -3.94 -30.84
C HIS A 155 5.21 -4.12 -29.32
N PHE A 156 4.11 -3.90 -28.59
CA PHE A 156 4.08 -4.11 -27.14
C PHE A 156 3.69 -5.53 -26.75
N LYS A 157 4.23 -6.00 -25.62
CA LYS A 157 3.94 -7.31 -25.05
C LYS A 157 3.83 -7.21 -23.53
N ARG A 158 2.73 -7.74 -22.97
CA ARG A 158 2.56 -7.88 -21.51
C ARG A 158 3.59 -8.84 -20.93
N THR A 159 4.05 -8.54 -19.72
CA THR A 159 5.03 -9.38 -19.03
C THR A 159 4.35 -10.33 -18.05
N ALA A 160 5.14 -11.24 -17.49
CA ALA A 160 4.71 -12.15 -16.43
C ALA A 160 4.62 -11.48 -15.06
N ASN A 161 5.07 -10.21 -14.93
CA ASN A 161 5.13 -9.43 -13.68
C ASN A 161 3.75 -8.91 -13.23
N ARG A 162 2.69 -9.64 -13.55
CA ARG A 162 1.32 -9.32 -13.13
C ARG A 162 1.16 -9.54 -11.62
N HIS A 163 0.44 -8.66 -10.94
CA HIS A 163 0.07 -8.80 -9.52
C HIS A 163 -1.41 -8.43 -9.26
N ASP A 164 -2.06 -9.07 -8.28
CA ASP A 164 -3.51 -8.99 -8.02
C ASP A 164 -3.82 -8.75 -6.52
N TYR A 165 -4.75 -7.82 -6.19
CA TYR A 165 -5.09 -7.42 -4.81
C TYR A 165 -6.60 -7.55 -4.47
N ALA A 166 -7.01 -8.28 -3.42
CA ALA A 166 -8.42 -8.63 -3.11
C ALA A 166 -8.85 -8.46 -1.61
N LEU A 167 -10.17 -8.38 -1.34
CA LEU A 167 -10.82 -8.04 -0.04
C LEU A 167 -11.10 -9.23 0.92
N LYS A 168 -11.16 -8.96 2.25
CA LYS A 168 -11.71 -9.83 3.32
C LYS A 168 -12.36 -9.04 4.49
N PRO A 169 -13.29 -9.62 5.30
CA PRO A 169 -14.17 -8.93 6.26
C PRO A 169 -13.68 -8.83 7.73
N PHE A 170 -14.33 -7.99 8.56
CA PHE A 170 -13.94 -7.62 9.95
C PHE A 170 -14.60 -8.43 11.10
N GLN A 171 -13.74 -8.77 12.06
CA GLN A 171 -13.84 -9.52 13.33
C GLN A 171 -12.59 -9.02 14.14
N PRO A 172 -11.97 -9.70 15.14
CA PRO A 172 -10.83 -9.18 15.93
C PRO A 172 -9.79 -8.38 15.14
N THR A 173 -9.13 -7.41 15.80
CA THR A 173 -8.11 -6.60 15.11
C THR A 173 -7.05 -7.50 14.50
N VAL A 174 -6.41 -7.03 13.44
CA VAL A 174 -5.31 -7.77 12.82
C VAL A 174 -4.20 -8.01 13.86
N MET A 175 -3.98 -7.10 14.79
CA MET A 175 -3.01 -7.26 15.89
C MET A 175 -3.37 -8.45 16.79
N ASN A 176 -4.63 -8.61 17.19
CA ASN A 176 -5.08 -9.78 17.95
C ASN A 176 -4.84 -11.07 17.17
N THR A 177 -5.23 -11.09 15.90
CA THR A 177 -5.07 -12.27 15.03
C THR A 177 -3.60 -12.68 14.88
N LEU A 178 -2.69 -11.71 14.73
CA LEU A 178 -1.25 -11.94 14.65
C LEU A 178 -0.69 -12.50 15.96
N LYS A 179 -1.06 -11.89 17.10
CA LYS A 179 -0.65 -12.34 18.42
C LYS A 179 -1.15 -13.76 18.73
N ASP A 180 -2.41 -14.05 18.45
CA ASP A 180 -3.03 -15.36 18.68
C ASP A 180 -2.39 -16.45 17.79
N ALA A 181 -1.86 -16.06 16.63
CA ALA A 181 -1.07 -16.92 15.75
C ALA A 181 0.40 -17.09 16.20
N GLY A 182 0.81 -16.48 17.33
CA GLY A 182 2.17 -16.54 17.86
C GLY A 182 3.17 -15.64 17.14
N LEU A 183 2.70 -14.70 16.31
CA LEU A 183 3.56 -13.74 15.61
C LEU A 183 3.87 -12.53 16.49
N ALA A 184 5.04 -11.94 16.29
CA ALA A 184 5.45 -10.74 17.01
C ALA A 184 4.69 -9.51 16.49
N VAL A 185 4.08 -8.76 17.42
CA VAL A 185 3.44 -7.47 17.18
C VAL A 185 4.13 -6.44 18.08
N ILE A 186 5.11 -5.75 17.52
CA ILE A 186 5.91 -4.75 18.23
C ILE A 186 5.30 -3.38 17.98
N SER A 187 4.83 -2.74 19.04
CA SER A 187 4.25 -1.41 19.01
C SER A 187 5.28 -0.38 19.49
N PHE A 188 5.31 0.78 18.82
CA PHE A 188 6.20 1.90 19.16
C PHE A 188 5.38 3.14 19.51
N GLY A 189 5.88 3.95 20.44
CA GLY A 189 5.21 5.18 20.87
C GLY A 189 3.87 4.91 21.54
N LYS A 190 2.80 5.57 21.06
CA LYS A 190 1.45 5.52 21.64
C LYS A 190 0.58 4.38 21.14
N ILE A 191 1.06 3.54 20.20
CA ILE A 191 0.23 2.49 19.57
C ILE A 191 -0.34 1.54 20.61
N ALA A 192 0.45 1.08 21.59
CA ALA A 192 -0.07 0.21 22.66
C ALA A 192 -1.19 0.89 23.46
N ASP A 193 -1.03 2.17 23.80
CA ASP A 193 -2.04 2.91 24.57
C ASP A 193 -3.34 3.14 23.75
N ILE A 194 -3.24 3.34 22.42
CA ILE A 194 -4.39 3.49 21.51
C ILE A 194 -5.24 2.22 21.45
N PHE A 195 -4.59 1.06 21.48
CA PHE A 195 -5.26 -0.24 21.44
C PHE A 195 -5.45 -0.86 22.83
N ASP A 196 -5.23 -0.11 23.92
CA ASP A 196 -5.29 -0.61 25.31
C ASP A 196 -4.44 -1.90 25.54
N GLY A 197 -3.34 -2.02 24.81
CA GLY A 197 -2.46 -3.20 24.82
C GLY A 197 -2.97 -4.41 24.04
N GLU A 198 -4.17 -4.35 23.43
CA GLU A 198 -4.75 -5.45 22.66
C GLU A 198 -3.87 -5.80 21.45
N GLY A 199 -3.61 -7.10 21.28
CA GLY A 199 -2.81 -7.62 20.17
C GLY A 199 -1.31 -7.29 20.21
N ALA A 200 -0.83 -6.39 21.08
CA ALA A 200 0.61 -6.13 21.21
C ALA A 200 1.33 -7.27 21.95
N THR A 201 2.49 -7.69 21.42
CA THR A 201 3.40 -8.62 22.11
C THR A 201 4.56 -7.89 22.80
N LYS A 202 4.98 -6.75 22.26
CA LYS A 202 5.96 -5.85 22.86
C LYS A 202 5.53 -4.39 22.63
N ALA A 203 5.77 -3.55 23.63
CA ALA A 203 5.55 -2.11 23.53
C ALA A 203 6.85 -1.37 23.87
N VAL A 204 7.27 -0.48 22.96
CA VAL A 204 8.45 0.36 23.12
C VAL A 204 7.98 1.81 23.17
N ARG A 205 8.18 2.46 24.32
CA ARG A 205 7.86 3.88 24.46
C ARG A 205 8.90 4.74 23.77
N THR A 206 8.44 5.83 23.17
CA THR A 206 9.29 6.80 22.48
C THR A 206 9.03 8.20 23.05
N VAL A 207 10.03 9.08 22.98
CA VAL A 207 9.96 10.44 23.52
C VAL A 207 9.95 11.53 22.46
N SER A 208 10.36 11.22 21.21
CA SER A 208 10.29 12.12 20.06
C SER A 208 10.08 11.35 18.74
N ASN A 209 9.90 12.08 17.64
CA ASN A 209 9.81 11.48 16.30
C ASN A 209 11.14 10.86 15.87
N GLU A 210 12.28 11.52 16.14
CA GLU A 210 13.61 10.97 15.86
C GLU A 210 13.85 9.69 16.66
N ASP A 211 13.54 9.70 17.95
CA ASP A 211 13.64 8.54 18.84
C ASP A 211 12.73 7.39 18.38
N GLY A 212 11.53 7.72 17.88
CA GLY A 212 10.65 6.74 17.25
C GLY A 212 11.27 6.10 16.01
N MET A 213 11.85 6.90 15.11
CA MET A 213 12.50 6.39 13.90
C MET A 213 13.77 5.60 14.21
N ASP A 214 14.52 5.96 15.25
CA ASP A 214 15.69 5.21 15.71
C ASP A 214 15.30 3.89 16.39
N SER A 215 14.23 3.90 17.17
CA SER A 215 13.67 2.69 17.81
C SER A 215 13.18 1.65 16.80
N VAL A 216 12.77 2.06 15.60
CA VAL A 216 12.36 1.14 14.52
C VAL A 216 13.57 0.44 13.88
N LYS A 217 14.79 0.99 13.99
CA LYS A 217 16.02 0.45 13.37
C LYS A 217 16.64 -0.75 14.10
N LEU A 218 15.87 -1.48 14.92
CA LEU A 218 16.42 -2.57 15.74
C LEU A 218 17.18 -3.61 14.89
N PRO A 219 18.41 -3.97 15.29
CA PRO A 219 19.26 -4.91 14.55
C PRO A 219 18.74 -6.36 14.62
N ASP A 220 19.05 -7.14 13.57
CA ASP A 220 18.57 -8.51 13.28
C ASP A 220 18.84 -9.58 14.37
N HIS A 221 19.43 -9.23 15.51
CA HIS A 221 19.87 -10.20 16.54
C HIS A 221 18.96 -10.32 17.77
N GLU A 222 17.90 -9.51 17.91
CA GLU A 222 16.89 -9.70 18.98
C GLU A 222 15.62 -10.44 18.51
N THR A 223 15.54 -10.86 17.24
CA THR A 223 14.39 -11.55 16.66
C THR A 223 14.53 -13.08 16.62
N SER A 224 15.59 -13.66 17.17
CA SER A 224 15.76 -15.12 17.27
C SER A 224 14.92 -15.71 18.41
N PHE A 225 13.59 -15.69 18.29
CA PHE A 225 12.70 -16.29 19.29
C PHE A 225 11.56 -17.14 18.71
N LEU A 226 11.62 -17.49 17.42
CA LEU A 226 10.76 -18.56 16.90
C LEU A 226 11.38 -19.91 17.27
N PRO A 227 10.65 -20.83 17.94
CA PRO A 227 11.02 -22.24 17.92
C PRO A 227 11.04 -22.66 16.45
N SER A 228 12.08 -23.37 16.02
CA SER A 228 12.14 -23.89 14.65
C SER A 228 10.87 -24.69 14.36
N LEU A 229 10.10 -24.28 13.35
CA LEU A 229 8.87 -24.94 12.89
C LEU A 229 9.07 -26.37 12.33
N ASN A 230 10.24 -26.98 12.58
CA ASN A 230 10.67 -28.27 12.01
C ASN A 230 10.94 -29.36 13.06
N GLU A 231 10.61 -29.19 14.34
CA GLU A 231 10.66 -30.34 15.26
C GLU A 231 9.36 -31.16 15.18
N PRO A 232 9.44 -32.47 14.88
CA PRO A 232 8.28 -33.33 14.85
C PRO A 232 7.69 -33.43 16.27
N ILE A 233 6.38 -33.24 16.37
CA ILE A 233 5.60 -33.47 17.59
C ILE A 233 5.77 -34.95 17.95
N ASN A 234 6.56 -35.23 18.98
CA ASN A 234 6.69 -36.57 19.53
C ASN A 234 5.36 -36.94 20.20
N GLU A 235 4.65 -37.90 19.62
CA GLU A 235 3.62 -38.64 20.35
C GLU A 235 4.31 -39.52 21.40
N SER A 236 4.23 -39.13 22.66
CA SER A 236 4.41 -40.07 23.77
C SER A 236 3.49 -39.73 24.97
N THR A 237 2.47 -40.57 25.09
CA THR A 237 1.93 -41.19 26.32
C THR A 237 1.59 -40.30 27.53
N ASN A 238 0.30 -40.21 27.82
CA ASN A 238 -0.34 -41.06 28.85
C ASN A 238 -1.81 -41.31 28.52
#